data_AF-A0A814H7H2-F1
#
_entry.id   AF-A0A814H7H2-F1
#
_cell.length_a   1.000
_cell.length_b   1.000
_cell.length_c   1.000
_cell.angle_alpha   90.00
_cell.angle_beta   90.00
_cell.angle_gamma   90.00
#
_symmetry.space_group_name_H-M   'P 1'
#
loop_
_entity.id
_entity.type
_entity.pdbx_description
1 polymer ?
#
loop_
_entity_poly.entity_id
_entity_poly.type
_entity_poly.pdbx_seq_one_letter_code
_entity_poly.pdbx_strand_id
1 'polypeptide(L)'
;MVKFIENDWTRNEHQGAYMGLATIHESQMKLTLQHAQPDNGYVLTMTQIEQISAEKGGESSTAAVFLIEGQLIRAKMAYLEYLDFGLQMFDDLQDVEEDMKNNHRTIFTQSLADGQTLDAPTARLIQYCYYAPPFENFSDDHRTVSDAQSGETLAHYVRASMMMFLVLLILEAVSRLQQYYSEECYREISTFSPLAFDDLKMARVEKPFWTVMRDQSF
;
A
#
# COMPACT_ATOMS: atom_id res chain seq x y z
N MET A 1 -0.65 -16.47 19.03
CA MET A 1 -1.04 -15.07 18.71
C MET A 1 -2.44 -14.74 19.20
N VAL A 2 -3.51 -15.37 18.69
CA VAL A 2 -4.91 -15.08 19.12
C VAL A 2 -5.14 -15.21 20.63
N LYS A 3 -4.60 -16.25 21.28
CA LYS A 3 -4.69 -16.42 22.73
C LYS A 3 -4.06 -15.29 23.56
N PHE A 4 -3.11 -14.55 23.01
CA PHE A 4 -2.52 -13.39 23.71
C PHE A 4 -3.44 -12.18 23.63
N ILE A 5 -4.13 -11.99 22.50
CA ILE A 5 -5.12 -10.93 22.30
C ILE A 5 -6.36 -11.18 23.16
N GLU A 6 -6.78 -12.44 23.31
CA GLU A 6 -7.93 -12.84 24.13
C GLU A 6 -7.76 -12.57 25.64
N ASN A 7 -6.52 -12.39 26.13
CA ASN A 7 -6.26 -12.05 27.52
C ASN A 7 -6.62 -10.59 27.84
N ASP A 8 -6.44 -9.69 26.88
CA ASP A 8 -6.65 -8.26 27.05
C ASP A 8 -7.99 -7.80 26.44
N TRP A 9 -8.45 -8.43 25.35
CA TRP A 9 -9.67 -8.06 24.62
C TRP A 9 -10.60 -9.26 24.44
N THR A 10 -11.75 -9.26 25.14
CA THR A 10 -12.70 -10.38 25.06
C THR A 10 -13.38 -10.45 23.69
N ARG A 11 -13.59 -11.67 23.18
CA ARG A 11 -14.18 -11.89 21.84
C ARG A 11 -15.60 -11.39 21.69
N ASN A 12 -16.40 -11.46 22.77
CA ASN A 12 -17.80 -11.04 22.73
C ASN A 12 -17.95 -9.52 22.63
N GLU A 13 -17.05 -8.76 23.25
CA GLU A 13 -17.09 -7.30 23.28
C GLU A 13 -16.40 -6.68 22.04
N HIS A 14 -15.49 -7.43 21.41
CA HIS A 14 -14.63 -6.93 20.32
C HIS A 14 -14.80 -7.73 19.02
N GLN A 15 -16.04 -8.08 18.65
CA GLN A 15 -16.30 -8.95 17.49
C GLN A 15 -15.66 -8.45 16.18
N GLY A 16 -15.71 -7.13 15.93
CA GLY A 16 -15.09 -6.50 14.76
C GLY A 16 -13.57 -6.67 14.70
N ALA A 17 -12.90 -6.61 15.86
CA ALA A 17 -11.46 -6.86 15.98
C ALA A 17 -11.08 -8.27 15.56
N TYR A 18 -11.80 -9.27 16.07
CA TYR A 18 -11.55 -10.68 15.76
C TYR A 18 -11.92 -11.03 14.33
N MET A 19 -12.94 -10.38 13.78
CA MET A 19 -13.27 -10.49 12.36
C MET A 19 -12.12 -9.94 11.52
N GLY A 20 -11.63 -8.72 11.80
CA GLY A 20 -10.48 -8.14 11.09
C GLY A 20 -9.23 -9.01 11.15
N LEU A 21 -8.89 -9.54 12.33
CA LEU A 21 -7.75 -10.46 12.49
C LEU A 21 -7.92 -11.76 11.68
N ALA A 22 -9.14 -12.30 11.61
CA ALA A 22 -9.43 -13.47 10.80
C ALA A 22 -9.28 -13.17 9.31
N THR A 23 -9.80 -12.02 8.85
CA THR A 23 -9.66 -11.60 7.45
C THR A 23 -8.20 -11.39 7.06
N ILE A 24 -7.40 -10.70 7.89
CA ILE A 24 -5.95 -10.55 7.67
C ILE A 24 -5.29 -11.93 7.55
N HIS A 25 -5.59 -12.85 8.47
CA HIS A 25 -5.01 -14.19 8.43
C HIS A 25 -5.38 -14.95 7.15
N GLU A 26 -6.64 -14.90 6.73
CA GLU A 26 -7.10 -15.53 5.49
C GLU A 26 -6.39 -14.96 4.26
N SER A 27 -6.27 -13.63 4.15
CA SER A 27 -5.55 -12.98 3.06
C SER A 27 -4.08 -13.38 3.07
N GLN A 28 -3.41 -13.37 4.22
CA GLN A 28 -2.02 -13.82 4.36
C GLN A 28 -1.80 -15.29 3.96
N MET A 29 -2.78 -16.17 4.20
CA MET A 29 -2.72 -17.55 3.73
C MET A 29 -2.76 -17.65 2.20
N LYS A 30 -3.54 -16.82 1.52
CA LYS A 30 -3.57 -16.81 0.05
C LYS A 30 -2.26 -16.30 -0.55
N LEU A 31 -1.59 -15.34 0.10
CA LEU A 31 -0.30 -14.79 -0.33
C LEU A 31 0.84 -15.80 -0.33
N THR A 32 0.73 -16.86 0.46
CA THR A 32 1.71 -17.95 0.42
C THR A 32 1.85 -18.55 -0.98
N LEU A 33 0.85 -18.42 -1.86
CA LEU A 33 0.95 -18.84 -3.27
C LEU A 33 1.95 -17.99 -4.06
N GLN A 34 2.02 -16.68 -3.80
CA GLN A 34 3.02 -15.80 -4.42
C GLN A 34 4.44 -16.07 -3.88
N HIS A 35 4.55 -16.55 -2.63
CA HIS A 35 5.83 -16.88 -1.98
C HIS A 35 6.26 -18.34 -2.16
N ALA A 36 5.35 -19.20 -2.62
CA ALA A 36 5.63 -20.61 -2.80
C ALA A 36 6.76 -20.78 -3.82
N GLN A 37 7.83 -21.46 -3.40
CA GLN A 37 8.84 -21.92 -4.33
C GLN A 37 8.14 -22.77 -5.41
N PRO A 38 8.61 -22.73 -6.67
CA PRO A 38 8.09 -23.55 -7.75
C PRO A 38 8.47 -25.03 -7.56
N ASP A 39 8.17 -25.61 -6.40
CA ASP A 39 8.24 -27.04 -6.19
C ASP A 39 7.08 -27.69 -6.95
N ASN A 40 7.41 -28.72 -7.72
CA ASN A 40 6.49 -29.47 -8.60
C ASN A 40 5.95 -28.73 -9.83
N GLY A 41 6.60 -27.64 -10.28
CA GLY A 41 6.26 -26.99 -11.56
C GLY A 41 4.97 -26.16 -11.55
N TYR A 42 4.46 -25.80 -10.36
CA TYR A 42 3.33 -24.89 -10.24
C TYR A 42 3.79 -23.43 -10.47
N VAL A 43 3.58 -22.96 -11.69
CA VAL A 43 3.87 -21.58 -12.11
C VAL A 43 2.54 -20.81 -12.14
N LEU A 44 2.45 -19.75 -11.34
CA LEU A 44 1.32 -18.83 -11.41
C LEU A 44 1.33 -18.11 -12.76
N THR A 45 0.17 -18.02 -13.40
CA THR A 45 0.00 -17.15 -14.57
C THR A 45 -0.06 -15.69 -14.13
N MET A 46 0.21 -14.76 -15.05
CA MET A 46 0.09 -13.33 -14.75
C MET A 46 -1.32 -12.98 -14.23
N THR A 47 -2.37 -13.55 -14.81
CA THR A 47 -3.75 -13.36 -14.34
C THR A 47 -3.95 -13.83 -12.90
N GLN A 48 -3.32 -14.93 -12.49
CA GLN A 48 -3.39 -15.41 -11.11
C GLN A 48 -2.60 -14.50 -10.16
N ILE A 49 -1.44 -13.99 -10.59
CA ILE A 49 -0.66 -13.02 -9.83
C ILE A 49 -1.49 -11.75 -9.63
N GLU A 50 -2.09 -11.21 -10.68
CA GLU A 50 -2.97 -10.03 -10.62
C GLU A 50 -4.17 -10.27 -9.71
N GLN A 51 -4.81 -11.44 -9.78
CA GLN A 51 -5.93 -11.78 -8.90
C GLN A 51 -5.50 -11.82 -7.44
N ILE A 52 -4.38 -12.49 -7.12
CA ILE A 52 -3.87 -12.57 -5.75
C ILE A 52 -3.48 -11.16 -5.26
N SER A 53 -2.84 -10.35 -6.10
CA SER A 53 -2.50 -8.96 -5.78
C SER A 53 -3.74 -8.07 -5.58
N ALA A 54 -4.83 -8.29 -6.31
CA ALA A 54 -6.10 -7.58 -6.11
C ALA A 54 -6.82 -8.00 -4.83
N GLU A 55 -6.62 -9.25 -4.39
CA GLU A 55 -7.08 -9.75 -3.09
C GLU A 55 -6.11 -9.39 -1.95
N LYS A 56 -4.94 -8.80 -2.27
CA LYS A 56 -3.93 -8.35 -1.31
C LYS A 56 -4.20 -6.88 -0.96
N GLY A 57 -4.67 -6.64 0.26
CA GLY A 57 -4.86 -5.28 0.78
C GLY A 57 -6.33 -4.94 1.00
N GLY A 58 -6.56 -4.09 2.00
CA GLY A 58 -7.88 -3.64 2.45
C GLY A 58 -8.20 -4.14 3.85
N GLU A 59 -7.67 -5.30 4.22
CA GLU A 59 -8.03 -5.97 5.47
C GLU A 59 -7.35 -5.34 6.68
N SER A 60 -6.11 -4.89 6.54
CA SER A 60 -5.30 -4.38 7.65
C SER A 60 -5.82 -3.04 8.17
N SER A 61 -6.06 -2.06 7.31
CA SER A 61 -6.60 -0.76 7.76
C SER A 61 -8.08 -0.88 8.12
N THR A 62 -8.86 -1.70 7.41
CA THR A 62 -10.25 -1.97 7.79
C THR A 62 -10.34 -2.62 9.17
N ALA A 63 -9.49 -3.61 9.46
CA ALA A 63 -9.40 -4.22 10.80
C ALA A 63 -8.98 -3.20 11.86
N ALA A 64 -7.98 -2.35 11.57
CA ALA A 64 -7.52 -1.31 12.49
C ALA A 64 -8.62 -0.27 12.78
N VAL A 65 -9.42 0.11 11.79
CA VAL A 65 -10.52 1.05 12.02
C VAL A 65 -11.68 0.38 12.75
N PHE A 66 -11.99 -0.89 12.47
CA PHE A 66 -12.95 -1.65 13.30
C PHE A 66 -12.50 -1.75 14.76
N LEU A 67 -11.20 -1.88 15.02
CA LEU A 67 -10.61 -1.88 16.36
C LEU A 67 -10.80 -0.55 17.09
N ILE A 68 -10.69 0.59 16.38
CA ILE A 68 -10.75 1.93 16.98
C ILE A 68 -12.18 2.43 17.12
N GLU A 69 -13.01 2.23 16.08
CA GLU A 69 -14.33 2.86 15.97
C GLU A 69 -15.49 1.88 16.26
N GLY A 70 -15.21 0.57 16.29
CA GLY A 70 -16.21 -0.49 16.53
C GLY A 70 -17.19 -0.72 15.39
N GLN A 71 -17.44 0.28 14.53
CA GLN A 71 -18.32 0.22 13.37
C GLN A 71 -17.75 1.03 12.21
N LEU A 72 -18.10 0.64 10.99
CA LEU A 72 -17.65 1.27 9.75
C LEU A 72 -18.82 1.41 8.78
N ILE A 73 -19.01 2.61 8.24
CA ILE A 73 -19.95 2.82 7.14
C ILE A 73 -19.34 2.33 5.83
N ARG A 74 -20.19 1.86 4.90
CA ARG A 74 -19.78 1.28 3.63
C ARG A 74 -18.86 2.19 2.80
N ALA A 75 -19.10 3.50 2.82
CA ALA A 75 -18.24 4.47 2.12
C ALA A 75 -16.80 4.41 2.66
N LYS A 76 -16.64 4.46 3.99
CA LYS A 76 -15.34 4.42 4.66
C LYS A 76 -14.61 3.09 4.45
N MET A 77 -15.34 1.98 4.43
CA MET A 77 -14.75 0.67 4.07
C MET A 77 -14.19 0.69 2.65
N ALA A 78 -14.99 1.11 1.67
CA ALA A 78 -14.53 1.18 0.28
C ALA A 78 -13.30 2.09 0.16
N TYR A 79 -13.28 3.24 0.83
CA TYR A 79 -12.12 4.12 0.87
C TYR A 79 -10.85 3.43 1.39
N LEU A 80 -10.95 2.71 2.50
CA LEU A 80 -9.82 1.99 3.09
C LEU A 80 -9.34 0.84 2.20
N GLU A 81 -10.27 0.12 1.56
CA GLU A 81 -9.94 -0.94 0.59
C GLU A 81 -9.14 -0.39 -0.60
N TYR A 82 -9.56 0.74 -1.20
CA TYR A 82 -8.81 1.38 -2.28
C TYR A 82 -7.45 1.89 -1.81
N LEU A 83 -7.38 2.50 -0.62
CA LEU A 83 -6.11 2.99 -0.08
C LEU A 83 -5.12 1.83 0.13
N ASP A 84 -5.55 0.79 0.81
CA ASP A 84 -4.70 -0.34 1.18
C ASP A 84 -4.24 -1.12 -0.05
N PHE A 85 -5.10 -1.32 -1.05
CA PHE A 85 -4.66 -1.92 -2.31
C PHE A 85 -3.54 -1.09 -2.96
N GLY A 86 -3.67 0.24 -2.95
CA GLY A 86 -2.61 1.13 -3.41
C GLY A 86 -1.31 0.97 -2.62
N LEU A 87 -1.40 1.04 -1.28
CA LEU A 87 -0.27 0.82 -0.36
C LEU A 87 0.45 -0.50 -0.61
N GLN A 88 -0.31 -1.57 -0.81
CA GLN A 88 0.26 -2.86 -1.10
C GLN A 88 1.02 -2.91 -2.43
N MET A 89 0.53 -2.22 -3.46
CA MET A 89 1.25 -2.12 -4.74
C MET A 89 2.53 -1.28 -4.60
N PHE A 90 2.57 -0.31 -3.68
CA PHE A 90 3.80 0.41 -3.37
C PHE A 90 4.81 -0.48 -2.66
N ASP A 91 4.39 -1.28 -1.68
CA ASP A 91 5.26 -2.24 -1.01
C ASP A 91 5.89 -3.21 -2.02
N ASP A 92 5.06 -3.84 -2.88
CA ASP A 92 5.54 -4.77 -3.91
C ASP A 92 6.51 -4.10 -4.91
N LEU A 93 6.33 -2.79 -5.21
CA LEU A 93 7.27 -2.03 -6.03
C LEU A 93 8.56 -1.70 -5.28
N GLN A 94 8.48 -1.26 -4.02
CA GLN A 94 9.63 -0.85 -3.21
C GLN A 94 10.55 -2.01 -2.85
N ASP A 95 9.99 -3.22 -2.77
CA ASP A 95 10.65 -4.44 -2.33
C ASP A 95 10.99 -5.39 -3.50
N VAL A 96 10.88 -4.94 -4.76
CA VAL A 96 11.21 -5.73 -5.98
C VAL A 96 12.50 -6.55 -5.84
N GLU A 97 13.58 -5.95 -5.35
CA GLU A 97 14.87 -6.65 -5.18
C GLU A 97 14.83 -7.74 -4.11
N GLU A 98 14.12 -7.51 -3.00
CA GLU A 98 13.95 -8.48 -1.92
C GLU A 98 13.03 -9.62 -2.36
N ASP A 99 11.92 -9.29 -3.02
CA ASP A 99 11.00 -10.25 -3.58
C ASP A 99 11.66 -11.15 -4.62
N MET A 100 12.49 -10.59 -5.51
CA MET A 100 13.28 -11.40 -6.44
C MET A 100 14.25 -12.34 -5.72
N LYS A 101 14.95 -11.87 -4.67
CA LYS A 101 15.87 -12.73 -3.88
C LYS A 101 15.14 -13.89 -3.20
N ASN A 102 13.89 -13.67 -2.81
CA ASN A 102 13.05 -14.66 -2.14
C ASN A 102 12.18 -15.50 -3.11
N ASN A 103 12.30 -15.29 -4.43
CA ASN A 103 11.45 -15.89 -5.47
C ASN A 103 9.95 -15.56 -5.29
N HIS A 104 9.62 -14.41 -4.70
CA HIS A 104 8.25 -13.94 -4.61
C HIS A 104 7.77 -13.43 -5.97
N ARG A 105 6.55 -13.81 -6.34
CA ARG A 105 5.93 -13.52 -7.64
C ARG A 105 4.89 -12.41 -7.49
N THR A 106 5.33 -11.16 -7.63
CA THR A 106 4.47 -9.97 -7.67
C THR A 106 4.30 -9.51 -9.12
N ILE A 107 3.41 -8.54 -9.34
CA ILE A 107 3.22 -7.91 -10.66
C ILE A 107 4.55 -7.33 -11.19
N PHE A 108 5.39 -6.80 -10.30
CA PHE A 108 6.65 -6.16 -10.64
C PHE A 108 7.76 -7.18 -10.89
N THR A 109 7.94 -8.17 -10.01
CA THR A 109 8.98 -9.20 -10.22
C THR A 109 8.66 -10.10 -11.41
N GLN A 110 7.38 -10.38 -11.68
CA GLN A 110 6.98 -11.13 -12.88
C GLN A 110 7.26 -10.35 -14.16
N SER A 111 7.04 -9.04 -14.19
CA SER A 111 7.36 -8.20 -15.36
C SER A 111 8.86 -8.29 -15.71
N LEU A 112 9.73 -8.28 -14.71
CA LEU A 112 11.17 -8.49 -14.90
C LEU A 112 11.51 -9.91 -15.35
N ALA A 113 10.86 -10.92 -14.77
CA ALA A 113 11.04 -12.32 -15.16
C ALA A 113 10.67 -12.58 -16.63
N ASP A 114 9.69 -11.84 -17.15
CA ASP A 114 9.26 -11.87 -18.55
C ASP A 114 10.19 -11.05 -19.49
N GLY A 115 11.27 -10.47 -18.95
CA GLY A 115 12.25 -9.68 -19.69
C GLY A 115 11.78 -8.26 -20.02
N GLN A 116 10.78 -7.74 -19.31
CA GLN A 116 10.27 -6.38 -19.47
C GLN A 116 10.89 -5.43 -18.45
N THR A 117 10.64 -4.12 -18.61
CA THR A 117 10.98 -3.08 -17.65
C THR A 117 9.84 -2.83 -16.66
N LEU A 118 10.12 -2.13 -15.57
CA LEU A 118 9.10 -1.68 -14.61
C LEU A 118 8.27 -0.49 -15.10
N ASP A 119 8.54 0.04 -16.29
CA ASP A 119 7.87 1.22 -16.85
C ASP A 119 6.35 1.04 -16.87
N ALA A 120 5.87 -0.04 -17.49
CA ALA A 120 4.45 -0.31 -17.66
C ALA A 120 3.70 -0.56 -16.33
N PRO A 121 4.15 -1.44 -15.42
CA PRO A 121 3.49 -1.62 -14.13
C PRO A 121 3.54 -0.35 -13.25
N THR A 122 4.63 0.42 -13.29
CA THR A 122 4.74 1.69 -12.56
C THR A 122 3.78 2.74 -13.11
N ALA A 123 3.68 2.86 -14.44
CA ALA A 123 2.74 3.78 -15.08
C ALA A 123 1.28 3.44 -14.73
N ARG A 124 0.91 2.15 -14.66
CA ARG A 124 -0.42 1.72 -14.20
C ARG A 124 -0.67 2.09 -12.75
N LEU A 125 0.33 1.95 -11.87
CA LEU A 125 0.22 2.37 -10.48
C LEU A 125 0.05 3.89 -10.33
N ILE A 126 0.82 4.69 -11.09
CA ILE A 126 0.64 6.15 -11.15
C ILE A 126 -0.77 6.50 -11.61
N GLN A 127 -1.27 5.85 -12.66
CA GLN A 127 -2.63 6.05 -13.17
C GLN A 127 -3.68 5.69 -12.13
N TYR A 128 -3.49 4.59 -11.37
CA TYR A 128 -4.37 4.21 -10.28
C TYR A 128 -4.47 5.30 -9.22
N CYS A 129 -3.35 5.93 -8.84
CA CYS A 129 -3.37 7.03 -7.88
C CYS A 129 -4.05 8.28 -8.42
N TYR A 130 -3.92 8.55 -9.71
CA TYR A 130 -4.49 9.73 -10.35
C TYR A 130 -5.99 9.57 -10.64
N TYR A 131 -6.42 8.37 -11.04
CA TYR A 131 -7.84 8.07 -11.25
C TYR A 131 -8.54 7.91 -9.91
N ALA A 132 -9.31 8.94 -9.55
CA ALA A 132 -9.96 9.07 -8.26
C ALA A 132 -11.48 8.74 -8.22
N PRO A 133 -12.07 7.86 -9.07
CA PRO A 133 -13.53 7.70 -9.10
C PRO A 133 -14.18 7.27 -7.76
N PRO A 134 -13.57 6.47 -6.86
CA PRO A 134 -14.21 6.18 -5.56
C PRO A 134 -14.12 7.34 -4.55
N PHE A 135 -13.29 8.35 -4.79
CA PHE A 135 -13.04 9.45 -3.84
C PHE A 135 -13.90 10.70 -4.09
N GLU A 136 -14.49 10.85 -5.28
CA GLU A 136 -15.32 12.03 -5.61
C GLU A 136 -16.68 12.02 -4.91
N ASN A 137 -17.20 10.83 -4.59
CA ASN A 137 -18.48 10.65 -3.89
C ASN A 137 -18.31 10.37 -2.39
N PHE A 138 -17.11 10.53 -1.84
CA PHE A 138 -16.90 10.45 -0.40
C PHE A 138 -17.40 11.73 0.27
N SER A 139 -18.73 11.90 0.30
CA SER A 139 -19.37 12.96 1.05
C SER A 139 -19.36 12.59 2.53
N ASP A 140 -18.74 13.46 3.32
CA ASP A 140 -18.75 13.43 4.77
C ASP A 140 -20.20 13.67 5.27
N ASP A 141 -20.99 12.61 5.43
CA ASP A 141 -22.42 12.65 5.82
C ASP A 141 -22.64 13.09 7.30
N HIS A 142 -21.60 13.67 7.92
CA HIS A 142 -21.63 14.13 9.31
C HIS A 142 -21.38 15.63 9.47
N ARG A 143 -21.36 16.41 8.39
CA ARG A 143 -21.32 17.87 8.54
C ARG A 143 -22.67 18.44 8.95
N THR A 144 -22.79 18.72 10.24
CA THR A 144 -23.65 19.79 10.75
C THR A 144 -23.41 21.05 9.93
N VAL A 145 -24.52 21.59 9.42
CA VAL A 145 -24.64 22.82 8.64
C VAL A 145 -24.08 24.01 9.43
N SER A 146 -22.78 24.30 9.37
CA SER A 146 -22.26 25.61 9.80
C SER A 146 -20.97 26.10 9.12
N ASP A 147 -20.11 25.22 8.59
CA ASP A 147 -18.78 25.67 8.11
C ASP A 147 -18.70 25.83 6.58
N ALA A 148 -19.80 26.31 5.98
CA ALA A 148 -19.94 26.50 4.54
C ALA A 148 -19.22 27.76 3.99
N GLN A 149 -18.14 28.23 4.61
CA GLN A 149 -17.41 29.43 4.15
C GLN A 149 -15.98 29.20 3.66
N SER A 150 -15.47 27.97 3.68
CA SER A 150 -14.30 27.58 2.89
C SER A 150 -14.61 26.26 2.19
N GLY A 151 -14.73 26.28 0.87
CA GLY A 151 -15.12 25.12 0.05
C GLY A 151 -14.16 23.92 0.08
N GLU A 152 -13.18 23.91 0.97
CA GLU A 152 -12.23 22.82 1.18
C GLU A 152 -12.46 22.19 2.56
N THR A 153 -12.53 20.87 2.57
CA THR A 153 -12.95 20.06 3.71
C THR A 153 -11.71 19.40 4.32
N LEU A 154 -11.71 19.04 5.60
CA LEU A 154 -10.60 18.28 6.18
C LEU A 154 -10.29 17.01 5.37
N ALA A 155 -11.34 16.34 4.88
CA ALA A 155 -11.23 15.19 3.99
C ALA A 155 -10.49 15.52 2.68
N HIS A 156 -10.71 16.71 2.10
CA HIS A 156 -9.99 17.17 0.92
C HIS A 156 -8.48 17.31 1.19
N TYR A 157 -8.10 17.93 2.31
CA TYR A 157 -6.68 18.10 2.67
C TYR A 157 -6.00 16.77 2.99
N VAL A 158 -6.67 15.89 3.72
CA VAL A 158 -6.17 14.54 4.01
C VAL A 158 -5.95 13.79 2.70
N ARG A 159 -6.92 13.81 1.79
CA ARG A 159 -6.80 13.20 0.45
C ARG A 159 -5.60 13.76 -0.33
N ALA A 160 -5.49 15.07 -0.46
CA ALA A 160 -4.41 15.70 -1.22
C ALA A 160 -3.04 15.39 -0.63
N SER A 161 -2.92 15.41 0.70
CA SER A 161 -1.69 15.09 1.42
C SER A 161 -1.30 13.62 1.25
N MET A 162 -2.28 12.71 1.26
CA MET A 162 -2.04 11.28 1.02
C MET A 162 -1.60 11.03 -0.42
N MET A 163 -2.25 11.62 -1.42
CA MET A 163 -1.80 11.49 -2.80
C MET A 163 -0.35 11.98 -3.00
N MET A 164 0.00 13.11 -2.37
CA MET A 164 1.37 13.61 -2.37
C MET A 164 2.35 12.62 -1.73
N PHE A 165 1.95 11.98 -0.62
CA PHE A 165 2.75 10.94 0.02
C PHE A 165 2.96 9.72 -0.89
N LEU A 166 1.91 9.24 -1.57
CA LEU A 166 2.02 8.11 -2.49
C LEU A 166 2.95 8.41 -3.68
N VAL A 167 2.91 9.64 -4.21
CA VAL A 167 3.87 10.08 -5.24
C VAL A 167 5.31 10.02 -4.73
N LEU A 168 5.56 10.43 -3.48
CA LEU A 168 6.90 10.34 -2.89
C LEU A 168 7.37 8.89 -2.76
N LEU A 169 6.49 7.94 -2.44
CA LEU A 169 6.84 6.50 -2.42
C LEU A 169 7.27 6.00 -3.81
N ILE A 170 6.58 6.41 -4.87
CA ILE A 170 6.95 6.07 -6.24
C ILE A 170 8.33 6.65 -6.58
N LEU A 171 8.53 7.95 -6.35
CA LEU A 171 9.80 8.61 -6.65
C LEU A 171 10.97 7.97 -5.91
N GLU A 172 10.77 7.60 -4.64
CA GLU A 172 11.75 6.87 -3.86
C GLU A 172 12.05 5.50 -4.48
N ALA A 173 11.03 4.71 -4.80
CA ALA A 173 11.19 3.38 -5.39
C ALA A 173 11.93 3.44 -6.73
N VAL A 174 11.48 4.30 -7.66
CA VAL A 174 12.10 4.46 -8.99
C VAL A 174 13.56 4.91 -8.85
N SER A 175 13.87 5.80 -7.90
CA SER A 175 15.25 6.24 -7.69
C SER A 175 16.19 5.07 -7.36
N ARG A 176 15.75 4.11 -6.53
CA ARG A 176 16.57 2.95 -6.14
C ARG A 176 16.64 1.88 -7.23
N LEU A 177 15.59 1.74 -8.02
CA LEU A 177 15.41 0.67 -8.98
C LEU A 177 15.81 1.05 -10.41
N GLN A 178 16.67 2.06 -10.58
CA GLN A 178 17.05 2.63 -11.88
C GLN A 178 17.38 1.57 -12.95
N GLN A 179 18.10 0.50 -12.58
CA GLN A 179 18.50 -0.57 -13.50
C GLN A 179 17.33 -1.37 -14.12
N TYR A 180 16.12 -1.23 -13.58
CA TYR A 180 14.92 -1.93 -14.01
C TYR A 180 13.97 -1.07 -14.85
N TYR A 181 14.33 0.19 -15.09
CA TYR A 181 13.56 1.12 -15.93
C TYR A 181 14.27 1.39 -17.25
N SER A 182 13.51 1.80 -18.27
CA SER A 182 14.14 2.42 -19.44
C SER A 182 14.70 3.80 -19.08
N GLU A 183 15.76 4.22 -19.78
CA GLU A 183 16.35 5.56 -19.61
C GLU A 183 15.34 6.68 -19.88
N GLU A 184 14.40 6.47 -20.81
CA GLU A 184 13.34 7.42 -21.12
C GLU A 184 12.37 7.58 -19.94
N CYS A 185 11.84 6.46 -19.44
CA CYS A 185 10.90 6.45 -18.32
C CYS A 185 11.53 6.98 -17.03
N TYR A 186 12.74 6.52 -16.69
CA TYR A 186 13.47 6.99 -15.51
C TYR A 186 13.68 8.51 -15.55
N ARG A 187 14.12 9.04 -16.70
CA ARG A 187 14.32 10.48 -16.87
C ARG A 187 13.00 11.24 -16.75
N GLU A 188 11.93 10.77 -17.37
CA GLU A 188 10.61 11.40 -17.27
C GLU A 188 10.13 11.45 -15.81
N ILE A 189 10.13 10.33 -15.10
CA ILE A 189 9.70 10.25 -13.70
C ILE A 189 10.58 11.15 -12.81
N SER A 190 11.88 11.25 -13.11
CA SER A 190 12.80 12.11 -12.34
C SER A 190 12.44 13.59 -12.37
N THR A 191 11.78 14.07 -13.42
CA THR A 191 11.38 15.49 -13.54
C THR A 191 10.30 15.90 -12.53
N PHE A 192 9.57 14.94 -11.97
CA PHE A 192 8.54 15.19 -10.96
C PHE A 192 9.11 15.28 -9.54
N SER A 193 10.38 14.93 -9.34
CA SER A 193 10.99 14.99 -8.02
C SER A 193 11.51 16.38 -7.68
N PRO A 194 11.25 16.87 -6.45
CA PRO A 194 11.85 18.11 -5.95
C PRO A 194 13.34 17.98 -5.62
N LEU A 195 13.87 16.75 -5.57
CA LEU A 195 15.26 16.43 -5.24
C LEU A 195 15.91 15.64 -6.38
N ALA A 196 17.24 15.68 -6.46
CA ALA A 196 17.95 14.76 -7.34
C ALA A 196 17.70 13.31 -6.89
N PHE A 197 17.54 12.40 -7.85
CA PHE A 197 17.26 10.99 -7.53
C PHE A 197 18.38 10.35 -6.70
N ASP A 198 19.63 10.72 -6.94
CA ASP A 198 20.77 10.22 -6.15
C ASP A 198 20.65 10.58 -4.65
N ASP A 199 20.06 11.75 -4.33
CA ASP A 199 19.81 12.16 -2.95
C ASP A 199 18.58 11.44 -2.35
N LEU A 200 17.57 11.15 -3.18
CA LEU A 200 16.36 10.41 -2.76
C LEU A 200 16.65 8.96 -2.39
N LYS A 201 17.57 8.28 -3.11
CA LYS A 201 18.00 6.91 -2.79
C LYS A 201 18.45 6.77 -1.33
N MET A 202 18.95 7.86 -0.73
CA MET A 202 19.47 7.89 0.64
C MET A 202 18.42 8.24 1.70
N ALA A 203 17.20 8.63 1.31
CA ALA A 203 16.20 9.19 2.23
C ALA A 203 15.56 8.18 3.20
N ARG A 204 15.58 6.87 2.87
CA ARG A 204 15.10 5.76 3.73
C ARG A 204 16.19 5.21 4.67
N VAL A 205 17.45 5.60 4.49
CA VAL A 205 18.49 5.36 5.50
C VAL A 205 18.05 6.12 6.74
N GLU A 206 17.76 5.39 7.83
CA GLU A 206 17.18 5.93 9.05
C GLU A 206 17.67 7.35 9.32
N LYS A 207 16.78 8.33 9.12
CA LYS A 207 17.16 9.71 9.43
C LYS A 207 17.69 9.70 10.87
N PRO A 208 18.83 10.33 11.17
CA PRO A 208 19.42 10.31 12.50
C PRO A 208 18.43 10.65 13.61
N PHE A 209 17.40 11.44 13.28
CA PHE A 209 16.25 11.74 14.14
C PHE A 209 15.53 10.49 14.68
N TRP A 210 15.26 9.48 13.86
CA TRP A 210 14.60 8.24 14.28
C TRP A 210 15.51 7.35 15.12
N THR A 211 16.81 7.34 14.83
CA THR A 211 17.82 6.66 15.67
C THR A 211 17.89 7.31 17.07
N VAL A 212 17.87 8.64 17.13
CA VAL A 212 17.83 9.41 18.38
C VAL A 212 16.54 9.18 19.18
N MET A 213 15.38 9.07 18.51
CA MET A 213 14.10 8.77 19.17
C MET A 213 14.01 7.31 19.64
N ARG A 214 14.64 6.37 18.94
CA ARG A 214 14.67 4.94 19.31
C ARG A 214 15.54 4.67 20.55
N ASP A 215 16.64 5.42 20.69
CA ASP A 215 17.53 5.36 21.85
C ASP A 215 16.96 6.08 23.09
N GLN A 216 15.91 6.88 22.93
CA GLN A 216 15.11 7.41 24.02
C GLN A 216 13.89 6.52 24.23
N SER A 217 14.09 5.39 24.91
CA SER A 217 13.02 4.45 25.26
C SER A 217 11.91 5.13 26.07
N PHE A 218 10.66 4.93 25.65
CA PHE A 218 9.48 5.01 26.53
C PHE A 218 9.33 3.71 27.33
#